data_AF-A0A9E0I4A7-F1
#
_entry.id   AF-A0A9E0I4A7-F1
#
_cell.length_a   1.000
_cell.length_b   1.000
_cell.length_c   1.000
_cell.angle_alpha   90.00
_cell.angle_beta   90.00
_cell.angle_gamma   90.00
#
_symmetry.space_group_name_H-M   'P 1'
#
loop_
_entity.id
_entity.type
_entity.pdbx_description
1 polymer ?
#
loop_
_entity_poly.entity_id
_entity_poly.type
_entity_poly.pdbx_seq_one_letter_code
_entity_poly.pdbx_strand_id
1 'polypeptide(L)'
;MCSNYRPVGDSSRLQRYFGAPAPTDTPWPEEARSMSLAPVVRQRDSEGEGARTREVFIGQFGLMPFWAKDPTVARRNFNARSETAATRPNFRDAWRRGQRCIIPAECFYLHRVDEGKATRWQIARTDGAPMGIAGLWSLGWSHNGTPVPSFTLLTVNADDHPLLSTFHKPEDEKRMVVILDDAD
;
A
#
# COMPACT_ATOMS: atom_id res chain seq x y z
N MET A 1 8.90 7.72 -5.77
CA MET A 1 7.59 7.11 -5.42
C MET A 1 7.62 5.61 -5.68
N CYS A 2 6.91 4.79 -4.90
CA CYS A 2 6.79 3.34 -5.10
C CYS A 2 5.48 3.01 -5.84
N SER A 3 5.59 2.64 -7.11
CA SER A 3 4.45 2.31 -7.98
C SER A 3 4.35 0.82 -8.32
N ASN A 4 5.22 -0.01 -7.74
CA ASN A 4 5.31 -1.42 -8.07
C ASN A 4 5.86 -2.26 -6.91
N TYR A 5 5.17 -3.34 -6.57
CA TYR A 5 5.56 -4.28 -5.51
C TYR A 5 5.03 -5.68 -5.81
N ARG A 6 5.56 -6.69 -5.13
CA ARG A 6 5.04 -8.06 -5.15
C ARG A 6 4.20 -8.30 -3.90
N PRO A 7 2.86 -8.45 -4.02
CA PRO A 7 2.03 -8.79 -2.88
C PRO A 7 2.36 -10.18 -2.33
N VAL A 8 2.08 -10.42 -1.05
CA VAL A 8 2.14 -11.79 -0.48
C VAL A 8 1.03 -12.63 -1.13
N GLY A 9 1.42 -13.63 -1.90
CA GLY A 9 0.51 -14.52 -2.65
C GLY A 9 0.00 -15.74 -1.87
N ASP A 10 0.67 -16.09 -0.77
CA ASP A 10 0.42 -17.30 0.00
C ASP A 10 -0.44 -17.00 1.23
N SER A 11 -1.62 -17.64 1.31
CA SER A 11 -2.55 -17.49 2.43
C SER A 11 -1.95 -17.92 3.76
N SER A 12 -1.04 -18.91 3.76
CA SER A 12 -0.34 -19.36 4.97
C SER A 12 0.63 -18.31 5.50
N ARG A 13 1.29 -17.56 4.59
CA ARG A 13 2.15 -16.43 4.95
C ARG A 13 1.33 -15.25 5.46
N LEU A 14 0.20 -14.94 4.82
CA LEU A 14 -0.73 -13.91 5.30
C LEU A 14 -1.22 -14.21 6.73
N GLN A 15 -1.63 -15.45 6.98
CA GLN A 15 -2.02 -15.90 8.32
C GLN A 15 -0.86 -15.80 9.31
N ARG A 16 0.33 -16.30 8.95
CA ARG A 16 1.49 -16.39 9.85
C ARG A 16 2.03 -15.01 10.25
N TYR A 17 2.21 -14.10 9.29
CA TYR A 17 2.89 -12.83 9.53
C TYR A 17 1.93 -11.68 9.84
N PHE A 18 0.69 -11.75 9.35
CA PHE A 18 -0.27 -10.66 9.52
C PHE A 18 -1.48 -11.05 10.37
N GLY A 19 -1.64 -12.32 10.74
CA GLY A 19 -2.80 -12.78 11.51
C GLY A 19 -4.12 -12.64 10.75
N ALA A 20 -4.06 -12.60 9.42
CA ALA A 20 -5.20 -12.33 8.56
C ALA A 20 -5.31 -13.45 7.50
N PRO A 21 -6.30 -14.35 7.61
CA PRO A 21 -6.47 -15.40 6.60
C PRO A 21 -6.88 -14.76 5.28
N ALA A 22 -6.24 -15.18 4.19
CA ALA A 22 -6.62 -14.72 2.85
C ALA A 22 -7.99 -15.28 2.46
N PRO A 23 -8.80 -14.54 1.67
CA PRO A 23 -9.96 -15.13 1.01
C PRO A 23 -9.46 -16.24 0.08
N THR A 24 -10.05 -17.43 0.18
CA THR A 24 -9.91 -18.43 -0.86
C THR A 24 -10.48 -17.84 -2.16
N ASP A 25 -9.81 -18.07 -3.29
CA ASP A 25 -10.34 -17.89 -4.64
C ASP A 25 -10.20 -16.50 -5.33
N THR A 26 -9.48 -15.53 -4.78
CA THR A 26 -9.19 -14.29 -5.53
C THR A 26 -7.74 -14.21 -6.00
N PRO A 27 -7.44 -14.44 -7.29
CA PRO A 27 -6.10 -14.24 -7.82
C PRO A 27 -5.79 -12.73 -7.91
N TRP A 28 -4.63 -12.33 -7.41
CA TRP A 28 -4.03 -11.02 -7.64
C TRP A 28 -2.73 -11.20 -8.47
N PRO A 29 -2.25 -10.17 -9.19
CA PRO A 29 -1.08 -10.32 -10.03
C PRO A 29 0.18 -10.61 -9.20
N GLU A 30 1.13 -11.31 -9.81
CA GLU A 30 2.46 -11.55 -9.22
C GLU A 30 3.16 -10.24 -8.86
N GLU A 31 2.98 -9.20 -9.68
CA GLU A 31 3.42 -7.85 -9.36
C GLU A 31 2.24 -6.88 -9.44
N ALA A 32 1.96 -6.18 -8.34
CA ALA A 32 1.00 -5.09 -8.32
C ALA A 32 1.65 -3.80 -8.85
N ARG A 33 0.90 -3.08 -9.69
CA ARG A 33 1.20 -1.74 -10.19
C ARG A 33 0.01 -0.82 -9.93
N SER A 34 0.16 0.48 -10.20
CA SER A 34 -0.98 1.41 -10.17
C SER A 34 -2.17 0.81 -10.94
N MET A 35 -3.36 0.86 -10.34
CA MET A 35 -4.62 0.24 -10.80
C MET A 35 -4.74 -1.28 -10.66
N SER A 36 -3.71 -2.02 -10.23
CA SER A 36 -3.83 -3.45 -9.93
C SER A 36 -4.74 -3.68 -8.72
N LEU A 37 -5.44 -4.81 -8.70
CA LEU A 37 -6.06 -5.34 -7.47
C LEU A 37 -5.00 -6.07 -6.65
N ALA A 38 -5.01 -5.91 -5.33
CA ALA A 38 -4.05 -6.54 -4.43
C ALA A 38 -4.63 -6.77 -3.03
N PRO A 39 -4.08 -7.73 -2.26
CA PRO A 39 -4.51 -7.98 -0.89
C PRO A 39 -4.08 -6.85 0.04
N VAL A 40 -4.98 -6.48 0.94
CA VAL A 40 -4.78 -5.44 1.94
C VAL A 40 -5.33 -5.95 3.27
N VAL A 41 -4.55 -5.81 4.34
CA VAL A 41 -4.95 -6.19 5.70
C VAL A 41 -5.52 -4.97 6.40
N ARG A 42 -6.69 -5.12 7.02
CA ARG A 42 -7.25 -4.10 7.92
C ARG A 42 -7.77 -4.74 9.20
N GLN A 43 -7.92 -3.91 10.22
CA GLN A 43 -8.63 -4.31 11.42
C GLN A 43 -10.13 -4.34 11.14
N ARG A 44 -10.82 -5.36 11.67
CA ARG A 44 -12.28 -5.45 11.72
C ARG A 44 -12.71 -5.48 13.18
N ASP A 45 -13.77 -4.76 13.49
CA ASP A 45 -14.45 -4.91 14.77
C ASP A 45 -15.25 -6.23 14.71
N SER A 46 -15.05 -7.11 15.70
CA SER A 46 -15.88 -8.32 15.85
C SER A 46 -17.26 -7.94 16.38
N GLU A 47 -18.31 -8.66 15.96
CA GLU A 47 -19.68 -8.49 16.48
C GLU A 47 -19.87 -9.03 17.92
N GLY A 48 -18.81 -9.10 18.73
CA GLY A 48 -18.81 -9.59 20.12
C GLY A 48 -17.51 -9.27 20.86
N GLU A 49 -17.56 -9.36 22.21
CA GLU A 49 -16.52 -9.08 23.23
C GLU A 49 -15.15 -8.60 22.70
N GLY A 50 -15.08 -7.34 22.25
CA GLY A 50 -13.85 -6.52 22.15
C GLY A 50 -12.66 -7.05 21.33
N ALA A 51 -12.74 -8.23 20.73
CA ALA A 51 -11.63 -8.89 20.07
C ALA A 51 -11.43 -8.33 18.66
N ARG A 52 -10.47 -7.41 18.50
CA ARG A 52 -10.07 -6.88 17.20
C ARG A 52 -9.47 -8.01 16.35
N THR A 53 -10.14 -8.38 15.26
CA THR A 53 -9.60 -9.34 14.29
C THR A 53 -8.99 -8.60 13.10
N ARG A 54 -8.10 -9.27 12.37
CA ARG A 54 -7.56 -8.76 11.11
C ARG A 54 -8.21 -9.53 9.97
N GLU A 55 -8.60 -8.81 8.93
CA GLU A 55 -9.12 -9.40 7.70
C GLU A 55 -8.32 -8.93 6.49
N VAL A 56 -8.25 -9.78 5.48
CA VAL A 56 -7.75 -9.42 4.15
C VAL A 56 -8.93 -9.03 3.27
N PHE A 57 -8.86 -7.87 2.63
CA PHE A 57 -9.74 -7.52 1.52
C PHE A 57 -8.92 -7.24 0.26
N ILE A 58 -9.57 -7.35 -0.90
CA ILE A 58 -8.94 -7.03 -2.18
C ILE A 58 -9.29 -5.59 -2.53
N GLY A 59 -8.26 -4.76 -2.72
CA GLY A 59 -8.40 -3.34 -3.04
C GLY A 59 -7.66 -2.97 -4.31
N GLN A 60 -8.12 -1.90 -4.96
CA GLN A 60 -7.40 -1.26 -6.06
C GLN A 60 -6.22 -0.43 -5.54
N PHE A 61 -5.04 -0.64 -6.12
CA PHE A 61 -3.84 0.11 -5.80
C PHE A 61 -3.89 1.52 -6.43
N GLY A 62 -4.27 2.50 -5.61
CA GLY A 62 -4.62 3.85 -6.03
C GLY A 62 -5.89 4.29 -5.33
N LEU A 63 -5.76 5.09 -4.28
CA LEU A 63 -6.89 5.42 -3.41
C LEU A 63 -7.92 6.31 -4.12
N MET A 64 -9.17 5.87 -4.05
CA MET A 64 -10.34 6.59 -4.50
C MET A 64 -11.08 7.19 -3.30
N PRO A 65 -11.10 8.52 -3.16
CA PRO A 65 -11.91 9.18 -2.14
C PRO A 65 -13.38 8.81 -2.31
N PHE A 66 -14.11 8.65 -1.21
CA PHE A 66 -15.53 8.23 -1.24
C PHE A 66 -16.45 9.17 -2.03
N TRP A 67 -16.05 10.43 -2.22
CA TRP A 67 -16.77 11.45 -2.98
C TRP A 67 -16.35 11.53 -4.45
N ALA A 68 -15.27 10.86 -4.85
CA ALA A 68 -14.76 10.92 -6.21
C ALA A 68 -15.69 10.15 -7.16
N LYS A 69 -16.13 10.84 -8.22
CA LYS A 69 -16.95 10.25 -9.30
C LYS A 69 -16.11 9.70 -10.46
N ASP A 70 -14.88 10.19 -10.57
CA ASP A 70 -13.94 9.79 -11.62
C ASP A 70 -12.91 8.81 -11.05
N PRO A 71 -12.95 7.51 -11.44
CA PRO A 71 -12.02 6.51 -10.94
C PRO A 71 -10.59 6.71 -11.45
N THR A 72 -10.36 7.57 -12.46
CA THR A 72 -9.00 7.86 -12.94
C THR A 72 -8.14 8.57 -11.90
N VAL A 73 -8.75 9.14 -10.84
CA VAL A 73 -8.04 9.72 -9.70
C VAL A 73 -7.10 8.70 -9.03
N ALA A 74 -7.46 7.42 -9.07
CA ALA A 74 -6.64 6.33 -8.52
C ALA A 74 -5.25 6.25 -9.17
N ARG A 75 -5.12 6.60 -10.46
CA ARG A 75 -3.85 6.55 -11.20
C ARG A 75 -2.76 7.43 -10.59
N ARG A 76 -3.14 8.44 -9.81
CA ARG A 76 -2.23 9.40 -9.16
C ARG A 76 -2.19 9.25 -7.63
N ASN A 77 -3.08 8.46 -7.05
CA ASN A 77 -3.25 8.33 -5.60
C ASN A 77 -2.66 7.02 -5.03
N PHE A 78 -1.72 6.38 -5.73
CA PHE A 78 -1.08 5.14 -5.27
C PHE A 78 -0.08 5.39 -4.13
N ASN A 79 0.43 6.60 -3.94
CA ASN A 79 1.19 6.97 -2.75
C ASN A 79 0.63 8.24 -2.10
N ALA A 80 0.65 8.28 -0.77
CA ALA A 80 0.32 9.45 0.04
C ALA A 80 1.54 9.87 0.86
N ARG A 81 1.87 11.16 0.82
CA ARG A 81 2.91 11.75 1.67
C ARG A 81 2.38 11.85 3.10
N SER A 82 3.01 11.18 4.06
CA SER A 82 2.56 11.15 5.45
C SER A 82 2.44 12.55 6.07
N GLU A 83 3.32 13.46 5.67
CA GLU A 83 3.36 14.87 6.09
C GLU A 83 2.10 15.65 5.71
N THR A 84 1.37 15.21 4.68
CA THR A 84 0.19 15.93 4.17
C THR A 84 -1.06 15.05 4.04
N ALA A 85 -0.98 13.77 4.40
CA ALA A 85 -2.11 12.83 4.27
C ALA A 85 -3.34 13.30 5.07
N ALA A 86 -3.14 13.95 6.21
CA ALA A 86 -4.22 14.47 7.06
C ALA A 86 -4.96 15.69 6.47
N THR A 87 -4.37 16.39 5.50
CA THR A 87 -4.89 17.66 4.96
C THR A 87 -5.26 17.60 3.48
N ARG A 88 -4.56 16.77 2.70
CA ARG A 88 -4.81 16.60 1.25
C ARG A 88 -6.22 16.06 1.00
N PRO A 89 -7.03 16.69 0.11
CA PRO A 89 -8.41 16.28 -0.15
C PRO A 89 -8.59 14.80 -0.46
N ASN A 90 -7.63 14.20 -1.18
CA ASN A 90 -7.72 12.80 -1.58
C ASN A 90 -7.53 11.81 -0.41
N PHE A 91 -6.88 12.22 0.68
CA PHE A 91 -6.48 11.30 1.76
C PHE A 91 -7.06 11.67 3.12
N ARG A 92 -7.40 12.95 3.33
CA ARG A 92 -7.80 13.49 4.64
C ARG A 92 -8.97 12.77 5.28
N ASP A 93 -9.93 12.31 4.47
CA ASP A 93 -11.13 11.65 5.00
C ASP A 93 -10.80 10.24 5.48
N ALA A 94 -9.99 9.48 4.73
CA ALA A 94 -9.47 8.19 5.15
C ALA A 94 -8.60 8.30 6.39
N TRP A 95 -7.74 9.32 6.45
CA TRP A 95 -6.93 9.62 7.64
C TRP A 95 -7.80 9.89 8.87
N ARG A 96 -8.75 10.83 8.77
CA ARG A 96 -9.64 11.24 9.88
C ARG A 96 -10.52 10.10 10.39
N ARG A 97 -11.00 9.24 9.48
CA ARG A 97 -11.85 8.08 9.81
C ARG A 97 -11.06 6.89 10.36
N GLY A 98 -9.74 6.99 10.46
CA GLY A 98 -8.91 5.87 10.91
C GLY A 98 -8.93 4.68 9.96
N GLN A 99 -9.14 4.91 8.66
CA GLN A 99 -9.12 3.87 7.63
C GLN A 99 -7.68 3.45 7.31
N ARG A 100 -6.99 2.91 8.31
CA ARG A 100 -5.61 2.44 8.25
C ARG A 100 -5.60 1.00 7.75
N CYS A 101 -4.57 0.65 7.00
CA CYS A 101 -4.35 -0.71 6.54
C CYS A 101 -2.86 -1.03 6.45
N ILE A 102 -2.56 -2.32 6.39
CA ILE A 102 -1.23 -2.86 6.10
C ILE A 102 -1.30 -3.45 4.70
N ILE A 103 -0.31 -3.15 3.86
CA ILE A 103 -0.14 -3.75 2.54
C ILE A 103 0.95 -4.82 2.67
N PRO A 104 0.60 -6.12 2.64
CA PRO A 104 1.57 -7.21 2.69
C PRO A 104 2.37 -7.27 1.38
N ALA A 105 3.69 -7.17 1.47
CA ALA A 105 4.57 -7.21 0.30
C ALA A 105 5.76 -8.15 0.53
N GLU A 106 6.03 -9.06 -0.41
CA GLU A 106 7.27 -9.85 -0.42
C GLU A 106 8.48 -8.96 -0.76
N CYS A 107 8.27 -7.97 -1.63
CA CYS A 107 9.27 -6.98 -2.02
C CYS A 107 8.59 -5.77 -2.65
N PHE A 108 9.29 -4.64 -2.73
CA PHE A 108 8.90 -3.52 -3.59
C PHE A 108 10.03 -3.18 -4.56
N TYR A 109 9.68 -2.47 -5.64
CA TYR A 109 10.61 -2.16 -6.70
C TYR A 109 10.82 -0.66 -6.83
N LEU A 110 12.09 -0.24 -6.82
CA LEU A 110 12.49 1.13 -7.08
C LEU A 110 13.45 1.17 -8.26
N HIS A 111 13.56 2.33 -8.89
CA HIS A 111 14.55 2.58 -9.94
C HIS A 111 15.67 3.42 -9.35
N ARG A 112 16.91 2.99 -9.60
CA ARG A 112 18.10 3.78 -9.35
C ARG A 112 18.63 4.27 -10.69
N VAL A 113 18.94 5.56 -10.77
CA VAL A 113 19.48 6.18 -11.99
C VAL A 113 20.97 6.38 -11.79
N ASP A 114 21.78 5.55 -12.45
CA ASP A 114 23.23 5.68 -12.50
C ASP A 114 23.63 6.05 -13.93
N GLU A 115 24.42 7.11 -14.10
CA GLU A 115 24.91 7.58 -15.42
C GLU A 115 23.81 7.75 -16.48
N GLY A 116 22.62 8.22 -16.05
CA GLY A 116 21.46 8.43 -16.92
C GLY A 116 20.68 7.16 -17.27
N LYS A 117 21.09 5.98 -16.78
CA LYS A 117 20.39 4.71 -16.98
C LYS A 117 19.56 4.34 -15.74
N ALA A 118 18.26 4.15 -15.93
CA ALA A 118 17.38 3.64 -14.88
C ALA A 118 17.50 2.11 -14.78
N THR A 119 18.03 1.63 -13.65
CA THR A 119 18.04 0.20 -13.29
C THR A 119 16.94 -0.07 -12.28
N ARG A 120 16.11 -1.08 -12.54
CA ARG A 120 15.07 -1.53 -11.61
C ARG A 120 15.68 -2.47 -10.58
N TRP A 121 15.46 -2.18 -9.30
CA TRP A 121 15.93 -2.98 -8.17
C TRP A 121 14.74 -3.58 -7.42
N GLN A 122 14.94 -4.78 -6.88
CA GLN A 122 14.05 -5.40 -5.92
C GLN A 122 14.57 -5.12 -4.51
N ILE A 123 13.72 -4.61 -3.64
CA ILE A 123 14.03 -4.36 -2.23
C ILE A 123 13.15 -5.29 -1.38
N ALA A 124 13.79 -6.12 -0.58
CA ALA A 124 13.16 -7.14 0.27
C ALA A 124 13.90 -7.23 1.61
N ARG A 125 13.25 -7.80 2.62
CA ARG A 125 13.89 -8.08 3.91
C ARG A 125 14.95 -9.16 3.76
N THR A 126 16.04 -9.03 4.52
CA THR A 126 17.16 -9.98 4.52
C THR A 126 16.83 -11.30 5.22
N ASP A 127 15.80 -11.32 6.07
CA ASP A 127 15.33 -12.50 6.81
C ASP A 127 14.33 -13.38 6.02
N GLY A 128 13.91 -12.95 4.82
CA GLY A 128 12.94 -13.66 3.99
C GLY A 128 11.48 -13.55 4.48
N ALA A 129 11.21 -12.78 5.53
CA ALA A 129 9.86 -12.43 5.94
C ALA A 129 9.26 -11.37 4.99
N PRO A 130 7.93 -11.32 4.84
CA PRO A 130 7.28 -10.25 4.11
C PRO A 130 7.34 -8.93 4.89
N MET A 131 7.20 -7.80 4.20
CA MET A 131 7.06 -6.48 4.79
C MET A 131 5.59 -6.10 4.97
N GLY A 132 5.27 -5.44 6.08
CA GLY A 132 4.02 -4.68 6.22
C GLY A 132 4.25 -3.22 5.83
N ILE A 133 3.66 -2.77 4.72
CA ILE A 133 3.72 -1.36 4.33
C ILE A 133 2.49 -0.63 4.89
N ALA A 134 2.70 0.47 5.61
CA ALA A 134 1.60 1.28 6.14
C ALA A 134 0.82 1.97 5.01
N GLY A 135 -0.51 1.99 5.13
CA GLY A 135 -1.37 2.62 4.14
C GLY A 135 -2.68 3.14 4.69
N LEU A 136 -3.42 3.78 3.79
CA LEU A 136 -4.81 4.17 3.99
C LEU A 136 -5.70 3.44 2.98
N TRP A 137 -6.94 3.17 3.35
CA TRP A 137 -7.95 2.62 2.46
C TRP A 137 -9.20 3.51 2.40
N SER A 138 -9.97 3.36 1.33
CA SER A 138 -11.26 4.05 1.14
C SER A 138 -12.15 3.22 0.21
N LEU A 139 -13.47 3.37 0.38
CA LEU A 139 -14.47 2.88 -0.57
C LEU A 139 -14.80 4.02 -1.53
N GLY A 140 -14.31 3.90 -2.77
CA GLY A 140 -14.73 4.76 -3.87
C GLY A 140 -15.90 4.16 -4.65
N TRP A 141 -16.18 4.72 -5.81
CA TRP A 141 -17.25 4.27 -6.69
C TRP A 141 -16.73 4.08 -8.11
N SER A 142 -17.13 3.00 -8.76
CA SER A 142 -16.96 2.81 -10.20
C SER A 142 -18.01 3.60 -10.99
N HIS A 143 -17.83 3.67 -12.33
CA HIS A 143 -18.77 4.37 -13.22
C HIS A 143 -20.22 3.85 -13.15
N ASN A 144 -20.42 2.58 -12.81
CA ASN A 144 -21.73 1.96 -12.63
C ASN A 144 -22.27 2.05 -11.20
N GLY A 145 -21.61 2.80 -10.31
CA GLY A 145 -22.06 2.98 -8.92
C GLY A 145 -21.78 1.78 -8.01
N THR A 146 -20.92 0.85 -8.40
CA THR A 146 -20.46 -0.21 -7.50
C THR A 146 -19.39 0.34 -6.54
N PRO A 147 -19.46 0.03 -5.24
CA PRO A 147 -18.39 0.35 -4.31
C PRO A 147 -17.09 -0.37 -4.70
N VAL A 148 -15.98 0.36 -4.74
CA VAL A 148 -14.66 -0.20 -5.04
C VAL A 148 -13.71 0.09 -3.88
N PRO A 149 -13.30 -0.94 -3.10
CA PRO A 149 -12.23 -0.81 -2.14
C PRO A 149 -10.94 -0.39 -2.83
N SER A 150 -10.24 0.57 -2.25
CA SER A 150 -9.01 1.12 -2.81
C SER A 150 -8.05 1.49 -1.69
N PHE A 151 -6.75 1.53 -1.99
CA PHE A 151 -5.73 1.83 -0.99
C PHE A 151 -4.57 2.66 -1.56
N THR A 152 -3.76 3.21 -0.67
CA THR A 152 -2.54 3.96 -0.98
C THR A 152 -1.43 3.58 -0.02
N LEU A 153 -0.17 3.64 -0.48
CA LEU A 153 0.99 3.46 0.41
C LEU A 153 1.34 4.80 1.05
N LEU A 154 1.52 4.81 2.37
CA LEU A 154 2.12 5.96 3.04
C LEU A 154 3.62 6.02 2.72
N THR A 155 4.11 7.23 2.50
CA THR A 155 5.52 7.50 2.21
C THR A 155 6.05 8.58 3.13
N VAL A 156 7.35 8.52 3.39
CA VAL A 156 8.11 9.53 4.12
C VAL A 156 9.31 9.97 3.30
N ASN A 157 9.93 11.09 3.67
CA ASN A 157 11.19 11.53 3.08
C ASN A 157 12.29 10.47 3.32
N ALA A 158 13.18 10.32 2.35
CA ALA A 158 14.27 9.35 2.38
C ALA A 158 15.60 9.97 1.91
N ASP A 159 15.74 11.30 1.95
CA ASP A 159 16.96 11.98 1.50
C ASP A 159 18.17 11.56 2.35
N ASP A 160 17.95 11.34 3.65
CA ASP A 160 19.00 10.90 4.60
C ASP A 160 19.02 9.38 4.83
N HIS A 161 18.18 8.60 4.13
CA HIS A 161 18.13 7.15 4.35
C HIS A 161 19.38 6.47 3.75
N PRO A 162 20.13 5.62 4.48
CA PRO A 162 21.42 5.03 4.03
C PRO A 162 21.41 4.19 2.74
N LEU A 163 20.23 3.92 2.18
CA LEU A 163 20.02 3.06 1.02
C LEU A 163 19.02 3.71 0.08
N LEU A 164 17.85 4.09 0.59
CA LEU A 164 16.76 4.59 -0.23
C LEU A 164 17.00 6.01 -0.77
N SER A 165 17.98 6.76 -0.24
CA SER A 165 18.43 8.05 -0.78
C SER A 165 19.08 7.93 -2.16
N THR A 166 19.57 6.74 -2.55
CA THR A 166 20.21 6.52 -3.85
C THR A 166 19.22 6.15 -4.96
N PHE A 167 17.91 6.17 -4.70
CA PHE A 167 16.87 5.77 -5.66
C PHE A 167 16.09 6.98 -6.20
N HIS A 168 15.24 6.77 -7.21
CA HIS A 168 14.57 7.80 -8.00
C HIS A 168 15.56 8.64 -8.82
N LYS A 169 15.07 9.66 -9.53
CA LYS A 169 15.94 10.57 -10.29
C LYS A 169 16.75 11.44 -9.33
N PRO A 170 17.97 11.87 -9.69
CA PRO A 170 18.81 12.71 -8.84
C PRO A 170 18.11 13.97 -8.34
N GLU A 171 17.35 14.64 -9.20
CA GLU A 171 16.63 15.90 -8.93
C GLU A 171 15.33 15.76 -8.13
N ASP A 172 14.80 14.54 -7.99
CA ASP A 172 13.56 14.29 -7.26
C ASP A 172 13.83 14.20 -5.75
N GLU A 173 12.93 14.74 -4.92
CA GLU A 173 12.90 14.42 -3.48
C GLU A 173 12.84 12.90 -3.29
N LYS A 174 13.72 12.35 -2.46
CA LYS A 174 13.80 10.91 -2.22
C LYS A 174 12.68 10.51 -1.28
N ARG A 175 11.95 9.46 -1.65
CA ARG A 175 10.80 8.96 -0.88
C ARG A 175 10.90 7.46 -0.70
N MET A 176 10.53 7.01 0.48
CA MET A 176 10.35 5.59 0.79
C MET A 176 8.93 5.31 1.26
N VAL A 177 8.49 4.07 1.10
CA VAL A 177 7.29 3.58 1.79
C VAL A 177 7.56 3.46 3.28
N VAL A 178 6.53 3.60 4.10
CA VAL A 178 6.62 3.35 5.55
C VAL A 178 6.50 1.84 5.76
N ILE A 179 7.62 1.20 6.12
CA ILE A 179 7.66 -0.20 6.53
C ILE A 179 7.39 -0.23 8.04
N LEU A 180 6.40 -1.01 8.46
CA LEU A 180 6.05 -1.22 9.86
C LEU A 180 6.98 -2.25 10.51
N ASP A 181 7.23 -2.09 11.80
CA ASP A 181 7.85 -3.13 12.60
C ASP A 181 6.85 -4.26 12.86
N ASP A 182 7.34 -5.49 13.06
CA ASP A 182 6.47 -6.67 13.26
C ASP A 182 5.60 -6.55 14.53
N ALA A 183 5.96 -5.64 15.44
CA ALA A 183 5.24 -5.36 16.69
C ALA A 183 4.11 -4.32 16.54
N ASP A 184 3.99 -3.63 15.40
CA ASP A 184 2.93 -2.65 15.12
C ASP A 184 1.57 -3.30 14.75
#